data_AF-A0A1N7J462-F1
#
_entry.id   AF-A0A1N7J462-F1
#
_cell.length_a   1.000
_cell.length_b   1.000
_cell.length_c   1.000
_cell.angle_alpha   90.00
_cell.angle_beta   90.00
_cell.angle_gamma   90.00
#
_symmetry.space_group_name_H-M   'P 1'
#
loop_
_entity.id
_entity.type
_entity.pdbx_description
1 polymer ?
#
loop_
_entity_poly.entity_id
_entity_poly.type
_entity_poly.pdbx_seq_one_letter_code
_entity_poly.pdbx_strand_id
1 'polypeptide(L)'
;MGLWPFGKKNKKNAPEATEAKTPKNPSSEYTITDLQEGVNSKDSKETRKSAAEPAEEEPELAPAADNEPATETEVKTDTESAAEASTFAETPVKNEALSHSYTGPVTVEHDAVGGGTGPFDGDSVDIKDFDFSDFAEGILNLGSIQLPLPKGSQVQVEMGEQGPRMLHVVTEFGRITPVAFAAPNSGGMWEESSDEIIEGMQGEGMPASFEEGPWGREVVGRGENGIIRIVGVEGPRWLYRVTLAAPHGKEDQLAELAHEIIARSFIYRGTSPVLAGNSLPVELPAQLAAQLQQAMAQQQQQNQGQTPNTN
;
A
#
# COMPACT_ATOMS: atom_id res chain seq x y z
N MET A 1 -17.10 16.59 16.52
CA MET A 1 -16.08 17.66 16.62
C MET A 1 -15.27 17.61 15.34
N GLY A 2 -15.16 18.69 14.57
CA GLY A 2 -14.29 18.70 13.39
C GLY A 2 -12.84 18.71 13.87
N LEU A 3 -12.12 17.59 13.67
CA LEU A 3 -10.80 17.35 14.25
C LEU A 3 -9.63 17.96 13.47
N TRP A 4 -9.84 18.43 12.23
CA TRP A 4 -8.77 19.00 11.40
C TRP A 4 -9.18 20.31 10.72
N PRO A 5 -8.65 21.48 11.13
CA PRO A 5 -8.95 22.76 10.51
C PRO A 5 -7.96 23.05 9.37
N PHE A 6 -8.27 22.63 8.15
CA PHE A 6 -7.63 23.17 6.95
C PHE A 6 -8.69 23.92 6.12
N GLY A 7 -8.43 25.19 5.82
CA GLY A 7 -9.44 26.12 5.31
C GLY A 7 -9.49 26.20 3.80
N LYS A 8 -10.70 26.16 3.21
CA LYS A 8 -10.93 26.62 1.84
C LYS A 8 -10.46 28.08 1.71
N LYS A 9 -9.73 28.40 0.65
CA LYS A 9 -9.28 29.76 0.33
C LYS A 9 -10.49 30.68 0.22
N ASN A 10 -10.58 31.66 1.11
CA ASN A 10 -11.63 32.67 1.04
C ASN A 10 -11.43 33.54 -0.21
N LYS A 11 -12.37 33.47 -1.15
CA LYS A 11 -12.36 34.20 -2.43
C LYS A 11 -12.67 35.71 -2.30
N LYS A 12 -12.30 36.35 -1.19
CA LYS A 12 -12.53 37.78 -0.95
C LYS A 12 -11.22 38.48 -0.56
N ASN A 13 -10.87 39.48 -1.37
CA ASN A 13 -9.74 40.42 -1.30
C ASN A 13 -8.47 39.98 -2.03
N ALA A 14 -8.46 40.17 -3.35
CA ALA A 14 -7.23 40.44 -4.07
C ALA A 14 -6.94 41.96 -3.99
N PRO A 15 -5.77 42.39 -3.50
CA PRO A 15 -5.22 43.69 -3.85
C PRO A 15 -4.23 43.55 -5.00
N GLU A 16 -4.24 44.62 -5.79
CA GLU A 16 -3.52 44.92 -7.01
C GLU A 16 -1.99 44.79 -6.91
N ALA A 17 -1.36 44.44 -8.03
CA ALA A 17 0.04 44.12 -8.16
C ALA A 17 0.98 45.30 -7.86
N THR A 18 2.06 45.02 -7.12
CA THR A 18 3.27 45.85 -7.11
C THR A 18 4.50 44.98 -7.31
N GLU A 19 5.26 45.28 -8.36
CA GLU A 19 6.57 44.72 -8.70
C GLU A 19 7.58 44.88 -7.54
N ALA A 20 8.32 43.80 -7.22
CA ALA A 20 9.78 43.86 -7.04
C ALA A 20 10.43 42.48 -6.77
N LYS A 21 11.46 42.21 -7.58
CA LYS A 21 12.74 41.55 -7.27
C LYS A 21 12.78 40.05 -6.96
N THR A 22 13.28 39.34 -7.97
CA THR A 22 13.96 38.03 -7.94
C THR A 22 15.06 37.94 -6.87
N PRO A 23 15.09 36.86 -6.08
CA PRO A 23 16.33 36.34 -5.52
C PRO A 23 16.84 35.13 -6.30
N LYS A 24 18.16 35.08 -6.48
CA LYS A 24 18.93 33.96 -7.03
C LYS A 24 19.02 32.81 -6.01
N ASN A 25 18.83 31.58 -6.51
CA ASN A 25 19.45 30.25 -6.20
C ASN A 25 20.21 30.02 -4.87
N PRO A 26 20.25 28.79 -4.30
CA PRO A 26 20.84 27.64 -5.01
C PRO A 26 20.18 26.26 -4.81
N SER A 27 20.52 25.39 -5.75
CA SER A 27 20.30 23.94 -5.82
C SER A 27 20.53 23.21 -4.49
N SER A 28 19.60 22.34 -4.10
CA SER A 28 19.81 21.31 -3.08
C SER A 28 19.98 19.95 -3.76
N GLU A 29 21.20 19.43 -3.67
CA GLU A 29 21.59 18.07 -4.03
C GLU A 29 20.94 17.07 -3.06
N TYR A 30 20.32 16.00 -3.57
CA TYR A 30 19.99 14.83 -2.77
C TYR A 30 21.16 13.85 -2.85
N THR A 31 21.84 13.61 -1.74
CA THR A 31 22.92 12.63 -1.63
C THR A 31 22.38 11.30 -1.11
N ILE A 32 22.55 10.24 -1.89
CA ILE A 32 22.41 8.85 -1.42
C ILE A 32 23.75 8.49 -0.77
N THR A 33 23.72 8.08 0.50
CA THR A 33 24.94 7.60 1.20
C THR A 33 24.98 6.08 1.21
N ASP A 34 26.19 5.58 0.98
CA ASP A 34 26.63 4.20 0.76
C ASP A 34 26.48 3.28 2.00
N LEU A 35 26.17 2.01 1.76
CA LEU A 35 26.36 0.90 2.69
C LEU A 35 26.96 -0.28 1.91
N GLN A 36 28.28 -0.42 1.98
CA GLN A 36 28.99 -1.66 1.67
C GLN A 36 29.89 -2.05 2.85
N GLU A 37 29.78 -3.31 3.28
CA GLU A 37 30.83 -4.21 3.79
C GLU A 37 30.14 -5.58 4.05
N GLY A 38 30.62 -6.77 3.67
CA GLY A 38 31.84 -7.19 2.98
C GLY A 38 31.92 -8.72 2.84
N VAL A 39 33.11 -9.19 2.44
CA VAL A 39 33.71 -10.55 2.53
C VAL A 39 33.66 -11.48 1.30
N ASN A 40 34.68 -11.30 0.45
CA ASN A 40 35.71 -12.26 0.00
C ASN A 40 35.39 -13.76 -0.11
N SER A 41 35.74 -14.38 -1.26
CA SER A 41 36.93 -15.25 -1.38
C SER A 41 36.98 -16.13 -2.66
N LYS A 42 38.09 -15.96 -3.40
CA LYS A 42 38.92 -16.96 -4.11
C LYS A 42 38.58 -17.46 -5.53
N ASP A 43 39.51 -17.08 -6.42
CA ASP A 43 40.31 -17.90 -7.32
C ASP A 43 39.58 -18.91 -8.24
N SER A 44 39.66 -18.69 -9.54
CA SER A 44 40.68 -19.33 -10.40
C SER A 44 40.49 -19.00 -11.88
N LYS A 45 41.62 -18.70 -12.53
CA LYS A 45 41.89 -18.57 -13.97
C LYS A 45 41.14 -19.58 -14.86
N GLU A 46 40.66 -19.17 -16.03
CA GLU A 46 41.37 -19.46 -17.30
C GLU A 46 40.78 -18.77 -18.54
N THR A 47 41.71 -18.36 -19.38
CA THR A 47 41.67 -17.74 -20.70
C THR A 47 41.08 -18.58 -21.85
N ARG A 48 40.32 -17.94 -22.77
CA ARG A 48 40.54 -17.81 -24.25
C ARG A 48 39.25 -17.85 -25.10
N LYS A 49 39.00 -16.70 -25.75
CA LYS A 49 38.87 -16.47 -27.21
C LYS A 49 38.25 -17.56 -28.11
N SER A 50 37.18 -17.14 -28.82
CA SER A 50 36.98 -17.22 -30.29
C SER A 50 35.72 -17.96 -30.77
N ALA A 51 35.04 -17.28 -31.70
CA ALA A 51 33.89 -17.62 -32.50
C ALA A 51 33.96 -18.95 -33.29
N ALA A 52 32.79 -19.59 -33.48
CA ALA A 52 32.16 -19.89 -34.78
C ALA A 52 30.93 -20.84 -34.63
N GLU A 53 29.84 -20.53 -35.36
CA GLU A 53 28.65 -21.36 -35.71
C GLU A 53 29.02 -22.50 -36.72
N PRO A 54 28.10 -23.40 -37.21
CA PRO A 54 26.70 -23.76 -36.84
C PRO A 54 26.36 -25.29 -36.85
N ALA A 55 25.08 -25.62 -36.58
CA ALA A 55 24.26 -26.81 -36.99
C ALA A 55 24.67 -28.22 -36.49
N GLU A 56 23.82 -29.21 -36.13
CA GLU A 56 22.38 -29.56 -36.24
C GLU A 56 22.12 -30.74 -35.25
N GLU A 57 20.93 -30.87 -34.65
CA GLU A 57 20.10 -32.11 -34.53
C GLU A 57 19.05 -32.01 -33.39
N GLU A 58 17.78 -32.00 -33.79
CA GLU A 58 16.58 -32.46 -33.06
C GLU A 58 16.60 -34.00 -32.92
N PRO A 59 15.75 -34.69 -32.10
CA PRO A 59 14.36 -34.32 -31.83
C PRO A 59 13.81 -34.56 -30.40
N GLU A 60 12.56 -34.09 -30.25
CA GLU A 60 11.50 -34.39 -29.28
C GLU A 60 11.55 -35.74 -28.53
N LEU A 61 10.91 -35.77 -27.36
CA LEU A 61 9.80 -36.71 -27.04
C LEU A 61 9.21 -36.40 -25.64
N ALA A 62 8.00 -35.83 -25.62
CA ALA A 62 6.95 -36.22 -24.67
C ALA A 62 6.17 -37.40 -25.31
N PRO A 63 5.35 -38.22 -24.60
CA PRO A 63 4.05 -37.72 -24.14
C PRO A 63 3.46 -38.44 -22.89
N ALA A 64 2.23 -38.04 -22.59
CA ALA A 64 1.43 -38.29 -21.40
C ALA A 64 0.53 -39.55 -21.43
N ALA A 65 -0.02 -39.82 -20.24
CA ALA A 65 -1.35 -40.34 -19.91
C ALA A 65 -1.68 -41.83 -20.12
N ASP A 66 -2.24 -42.44 -19.06
CA ASP A 66 -3.25 -43.50 -19.17
C ASP A 66 -4.13 -43.55 -17.91
N ASN A 67 -5.37 -44.03 -18.08
CA ASN A 67 -6.52 -43.85 -17.20
C ASN A 67 -7.15 -45.21 -16.80
N GLU A 68 -7.64 -45.30 -15.54
CA GLU A 68 -8.77 -46.13 -15.01
C GLU A 68 -8.67 -47.69 -14.90
N PRO A 69 -9.56 -48.42 -14.16
CA PRO A 69 -10.19 -48.23 -12.82
C PRO A 69 -10.34 -49.56 -11.96
N ALA A 70 -11.21 -49.56 -10.93
CA ALA A 70 -11.80 -50.69 -10.12
C ALA A 70 -11.10 -51.02 -8.75
N THR A 71 -11.71 -51.41 -7.61
CA THR A 71 -13.08 -51.77 -7.14
C THR A 71 -13.09 -51.96 -5.59
N GLU A 72 -14.25 -51.72 -4.94
CA GLU A 72 -14.86 -52.26 -3.68
C GLU A 72 -14.04 -52.74 -2.44
N THR A 73 -14.48 -52.38 -1.22
CA THR A 73 -15.11 -53.31 -0.22
C THR A 73 -15.58 -52.59 1.08
N GLU A 74 -16.79 -52.97 1.51
CA GLU A 74 -17.61 -52.73 2.73
C GLU A 74 -17.01 -53.35 4.04
N VAL A 75 -17.08 -52.85 5.30
CA VAL A 75 -18.19 -52.77 6.31
C VAL A 75 -17.78 -53.34 7.71
N LYS A 76 -18.09 -52.55 8.77
CA LYS A 76 -18.53 -52.85 10.18
C LYS A 76 -17.64 -53.46 11.32
N THR A 77 -17.70 -52.72 12.45
CA THR A 77 -17.96 -53.07 13.89
C THR A 77 -17.10 -54.10 14.64
N ASP A 78 -16.52 -53.74 15.80
CA ASP A 78 -17.16 -53.92 17.13
C ASP A 78 -16.29 -53.43 18.32
N THR A 79 -17.01 -53.24 19.43
CA THR A 79 -16.71 -52.68 20.76
C THR A 79 -15.79 -53.53 21.65
N GLU A 80 -15.02 -52.90 22.57
CA GLU A 80 -15.03 -53.12 24.05
C GLU A 80 -13.67 -53.00 24.78
N SER A 81 -13.59 -51.94 25.62
CA SER A 81 -13.14 -51.84 27.04
C SER A 81 -11.75 -52.25 27.58
N ALA A 82 -11.35 -51.44 28.59
CA ALA A 82 -10.38 -51.61 29.69
C ALA A 82 -8.89 -51.34 29.38
N ALA A 83 -8.09 -50.58 30.15
CA ALA A 83 -8.25 -49.89 31.44
C ALA A 83 -7.03 -48.95 31.68
N GLU A 84 -7.25 -47.86 32.45
CA GLU A 84 -6.32 -47.15 33.37
C GLU A 84 -5.00 -46.55 32.83
N ALA A 85 -4.42 -45.45 33.32
CA ALA A 85 -4.80 -44.30 34.11
C ALA A 85 -3.58 -43.36 34.07
N SER A 86 -3.72 -42.10 33.64
CA SER A 86 -2.97 -40.99 34.24
C SER A 86 -3.45 -39.64 33.75
N THR A 87 -3.86 -38.89 34.75
CA THR A 87 -4.43 -37.57 34.77
C THR A 87 -3.44 -36.52 34.23
N PHE A 88 -3.80 -35.85 33.15
CA PHE A 88 -3.46 -34.45 32.95
C PHE A 88 -4.77 -33.73 32.65
N ALA A 89 -5.23 -32.93 33.61
CA ALA A 89 -6.40 -32.10 33.46
C ALA A 89 -6.06 -31.01 32.44
N GLU A 90 -6.35 -31.27 31.16
CA GLU A 90 -6.44 -30.22 30.17
C GLU A 90 -7.78 -29.52 30.39
N THR A 91 -7.73 -28.48 31.21
CA THR A 91 -8.77 -27.46 31.23
C THR A 91 -8.95 -27.00 29.79
N PRO A 92 -10.15 -27.06 29.18
CA PRO A 92 -10.33 -26.38 27.90
C PRO A 92 -10.15 -24.90 28.21
N VAL A 93 -9.05 -24.33 27.74
CA VAL A 93 -8.89 -22.88 27.72
C VAL A 93 -9.94 -22.40 26.73
N LYS A 94 -11.11 -22.08 27.27
CA LYS A 94 -12.12 -21.24 26.64
C LYS A 94 -11.35 -20.05 26.06
N ASN A 95 -11.25 -20.01 24.74
CA ASN A 95 -10.72 -18.88 24.01
C ASN A 95 -11.79 -17.77 24.07
N GLU A 96 -12.00 -17.24 25.28
CA GLU A 96 -12.87 -16.10 25.54
C GLU A 96 -11.98 -14.86 25.63
N ALA A 97 -12.23 -13.93 24.70
CA ALA A 97 -11.94 -12.50 24.78
C ALA A 97 -10.51 -12.02 24.44
N LEU A 98 -10.22 -11.97 23.13
CA LEU A 98 -9.70 -10.74 22.52
C LEU A 98 -10.66 -10.21 21.43
N SER A 99 -11.97 -10.40 21.61
CA SER A 99 -12.96 -9.57 20.94
C SER A 99 -13.10 -8.27 21.71
N HIS A 100 -12.22 -7.30 21.48
CA HIS A 100 -12.68 -5.91 21.62
C HIS A 100 -13.65 -5.70 20.46
N SER A 101 -14.91 -6.09 20.69
CA SER A 101 -15.99 -5.89 19.72
C SER A 101 -16.20 -4.39 19.63
N TYR A 102 -15.53 -3.74 18.68
CA TYR A 102 -16.00 -2.46 18.20
C TYR A 102 -17.49 -2.61 17.88
N THR A 103 -18.33 -1.91 18.64
CA THR A 103 -19.79 -1.90 18.51
C THR A 103 -20.28 -0.60 17.89
N GLY A 104 -19.34 0.26 17.47
CA GLY A 104 -19.63 1.49 16.77
C GLY A 104 -20.08 1.24 15.32
N PRO A 105 -20.40 2.30 14.59
CA PRO A 105 -20.86 2.20 13.22
C PRO A 105 -19.75 1.72 12.27
N VAL A 106 -20.09 0.86 11.31
CA VAL A 106 -19.13 0.40 10.28
C VAL A 106 -18.56 1.59 9.50
N THR A 107 -19.44 2.51 9.09
CA THR A 107 -19.09 3.77 8.46
C THR A 107 -19.75 4.93 9.20
N VAL A 108 -19.03 6.03 9.33
CA VAL A 108 -19.59 7.33 9.74
C VAL A 108 -19.97 8.09 8.46
N GLU A 109 -21.14 8.74 8.45
CA GLU A 109 -21.58 9.54 7.31
C GLU A 109 -20.53 10.59 6.95
N HIS A 110 -20.03 10.51 5.71
CA HIS A 110 -18.94 11.34 5.21
C HIS A 110 -19.40 12.11 3.97
N ASP A 111 -19.43 13.44 4.07
CA ASP A 111 -19.75 14.32 2.95
C ASP A 111 -18.49 14.71 2.18
N ALA A 112 -18.15 13.94 1.15
CA ALA A 112 -16.96 14.14 0.34
C ALA A 112 -16.99 15.40 -0.56
N VAL A 113 -18.11 16.12 -0.64
CA VAL A 113 -18.28 17.28 -1.53
C VAL A 113 -18.52 18.58 -0.75
N GLY A 114 -19.51 18.56 0.14
CA GLY A 114 -19.91 19.69 0.97
C GLY A 114 -19.21 19.73 2.33
N GLY A 115 -18.58 18.63 2.74
CA GLY A 115 -17.95 18.48 4.04
C GLY A 115 -16.73 19.38 4.24
N GLY A 116 -16.37 19.57 5.51
CA GLY A 116 -15.19 20.34 5.92
C GLY A 116 -13.90 19.53 5.96
N THR A 117 -13.98 18.21 5.83
CA THR A 117 -12.85 17.28 5.93
C THR A 117 -12.97 16.24 4.84
N GLY A 118 -11.85 15.84 4.24
CA GLY A 118 -11.80 14.82 3.20
C GLY A 118 -11.83 13.40 3.77
N PRO A 119 -11.56 12.39 2.94
CA PRO A 119 -11.13 12.49 1.55
C PRO A 119 -12.23 13.12 0.67
N PHE A 120 -11.84 14.06 -0.19
CA PHE A 120 -12.78 14.78 -1.05
C PHE A 120 -13.01 14.06 -2.37
N ASP A 121 -14.20 14.21 -2.92
CA ASP A 121 -14.48 13.84 -4.31
C ASP A 121 -13.85 14.87 -5.24
N GLY A 122 -12.70 14.51 -5.85
CA GLY A 122 -11.92 15.39 -6.70
C GLY A 122 -12.59 15.72 -8.04
N ASP A 123 -13.56 14.91 -8.48
CA ASP A 123 -14.38 15.22 -9.65
C ASP A 123 -15.34 16.39 -9.38
N SER A 124 -15.68 16.63 -8.11
CA SER A 124 -16.62 17.67 -7.67
C SER A 124 -15.95 18.86 -6.96
N VAL A 125 -14.78 18.64 -6.34
CA VAL A 125 -14.08 19.62 -5.51
C VAL A 125 -12.68 19.90 -6.07
N ASP A 126 -12.38 21.17 -6.39
CA ASP A 126 -11.05 21.55 -6.86
C ASP A 126 -10.07 21.66 -5.69
N ILE A 127 -9.07 20.79 -5.67
CA ILE A 127 -7.97 20.79 -4.69
C ILE A 127 -7.25 22.14 -4.60
N LYS A 128 -7.25 22.96 -5.67
CA LYS A 128 -6.61 24.27 -5.69
C LYS A 128 -7.30 25.29 -4.78
N ASP A 129 -8.55 25.03 -4.40
CA ASP A 129 -9.29 25.83 -3.43
C ASP A 129 -8.77 25.63 -1.99
N PHE A 130 -7.80 24.73 -1.77
CA PHE A 130 -7.22 24.45 -0.47
C PHE A 130 -5.76 24.89 -0.39
N ASP A 131 -5.29 25.13 0.83
CA ASP A 131 -3.90 25.38 1.16
C ASP A 131 -3.41 24.30 2.12
N PHE A 132 -2.31 23.64 1.75
CA PHE A 132 -1.69 22.57 2.52
C PHE A 132 -0.24 22.89 2.88
N SER A 133 0.21 24.14 2.72
CA SER A 133 1.61 24.52 2.93
C SER A 133 2.09 24.37 4.39
N ASP A 134 1.16 24.31 5.34
CA ASP A 134 1.39 23.98 6.75
C ASP A 134 1.78 22.50 6.93
N PHE A 135 1.19 21.61 6.13
CA PHE A 135 1.31 20.16 6.26
C PHE A 135 2.29 19.53 5.24
N ALA A 136 2.22 19.97 3.98
CA ALA A 136 2.84 19.33 2.83
C ALA A 136 3.88 20.20 2.12
N GLU A 137 4.90 19.56 1.56
CA GLU A 137 5.87 20.21 0.67
C GLU A 137 5.37 20.27 -0.78
N GLY A 138 4.45 19.38 -1.14
CA GLY A 138 3.85 19.30 -2.47
C GLY A 138 2.66 18.38 -2.50
N ILE A 139 1.95 18.43 -3.63
CA ILE A 139 0.82 17.54 -3.93
C ILE A 139 1.30 16.53 -4.95
N LEU A 140 1.18 15.25 -4.60
CA LEU A 140 1.44 14.16 -5.51
C LEU A 140 0.15 13.82 -6.26
N ASN A 141 0.20 13.86 -7.59
CA ASN A 141 -0.93 13.48 -8.44
C ASN A 141 -0.70 12.10 -9.05
N LEU A 142 -1.56 11.15 -8.67
CA LEU A 142 -1.54 9.76 -9.11
C LEU A 142 -2.62 9.45 -10.15
N GLY A 143 -3.24 10.46 -10.75
CA GLY A 143 -4.41 10.30 -11.61
C GLY A 143 -5.68 10.08 -10.79
N SER A 144 -5.82 8.92 -10.16
CA SER A 144 -7.00 8.57 -9.33
C SER A 144 -6.97 9.15 -7.91
N ILE A 145 -5.80 9.60 -7.44
CA ILE A 145 -5.62 10.18 -6.11
C ILE A 145 -4.73 11.42 -6.24
N GLN A 146 -5.12 12.53 -5.62
CA GLN A 146 -4.20 13.61 -5.31
C GLN A 146 -3.95 13.67 -3.80
N LEU A 147 -2.68 13.62 -3.43
CA LEU A 147 -2.22 13.39 -2.08
C LEU A 147 -1.24 14.49 -1.65
N PRO A 148 -1.63 15.39 -0.72
CA PRO A 148 -0.66 16.26 -0.06
C PRO A 148 0.35 15.42 0.72
N LEU A 149 1.61 15.45 0.29
CA LEU A 149 2.66 14.64 0.90
C LEU A 149 3.14 15.31 2.20
N PRO A 150 3.05 14.64 3.37
CA PRO A 150 3.56 15.21 4.61
C PRO A 150 5.02 15.61 4.50
N LYS A 151 5.39 16.71 5.17
CA LYS A 151 6.80 17.13 5.30
C LYS A 151 7.67 16.00 5.83
N GLY A 152 8.85 15.85 5.25
CA GLY A 152 9.80 14.77 5.61
C GLY A 152 9.40 13.36 5.16
N SER A 153 8.28 13.18 4.44
CA SER A 153 7.92 11.89 3.85
C SER A 153 8.69 11.64 2.55
N GLN A 154 8.84 10.35 2.21
CA GLN A 154 9.43 9.89 0.97
C GLN A 154 8.41 9.07 0.19
N VAL A 155 8.54 9.04 -1.13
CA VAL A 155 7.67 8.27 -2.01
C VAL A 155 8.43 7.08 -2.59
N GLN A 156 7.88 5.89 -2.40
CA GLN A 156 8.33 4.67 -3.07
C GLN A 156 7.24 4.18 -4.01
N VAL A 157 7.65 3.71 -5.18
CA VAL A 157 6.73 3.24 -6.22
C VAL A 157 7.05 1.78 -6.51
N GLU A 158 6.03 0.95 -6.45
CA GLU A 158 6.08 -0.42 -6.96
C GLU A 158 5.71 -0.43 -8.43
N MET A 159 6.59 -0.98 -9.27
CA MET A 159 6.37 -1.12 -10.71
C MET A 159 5.85 -2.51 -11.03
N GLY A 160 4.75 -2.60 -11.78
CA GLY A 160 4.27 -3.81 -12.44
C GLY A 160 4.64 -3.83 -13.93
N GLU A 161 4.26 -4.89 -14.63
CA GLU A 161 4.57 -5.09 -16.05
C GLU A 161 4.02 -3.98 -16.96
N GLN A 162 2.87 -3.41 -16.59
CA GLN A 162 2.17 -2.38 -17.34
C GLN A 162 2.46 -0.96 -16.83
N GLY A 163 3.42 -0.80 -15.91
CA GLY A 163 3.77 0.48 -15.30
C GLY A 163 3.54 0.51 -13.78
N PRO A 164 3.45 1.69 -13.16
CA PRO A 164 3.29 1.82 -11.71
C PRO A 164 2.04 1.10 -11.22
N ARG A 165 2.24 0.20 -10.26
CA ARG A 165 1.17 -0.61 -9.67
C ARG A 165 0.73 -0.05 -8.33
N MET A 166 1.66 0.36 -7.49
CA MET A 166 1.36 0.78 -6.12
C MET A 166 2.30 1.89 -5.65
N LEU A 167 1.79 2.72 -4.75
CA LEU A 167 2.53 3.81 -4.13
C LEU A 167 2.62 3.57 -2.62
N HIS A 168 3.80 3.84 -2.07
CA HIS A 168 4.01 3.91 -0.63
C HIS A 168 4.55 5.28 -0.23
N VAL A 169 3.91 5.91 0.75
CA VAL A 169 4.45 7.06 1.46
C VAL A 169 5.18 6.53 2.69
N VAL A 170 6.49 6.74 2.72
CA VAL A 170 7.37 6.33 3.82
C VAL A 170 7.61 7.52 4.72
N THR A 171 7.43 7.33 6.01
CA THR A 171 7.55 8.35 7.06
C THR A 171 8.45 7.83 8.17
N GLU A 172 8.79 8.69 9.14
CA GLU A 172 9.52 8.25 10.34
C GLU A 172 8.72 7.30 11.24
N PHE A 173 7.39 7.23 11.08
CA PHE A 173 6.50 6.38 11.89
C PHE A 173 6.14 5.06 11.20
N GLY A 174 6.51 4.89 9.93
CA GLY A 174 6.17 3.70 9.13
C GLY A 174 5.70 4.05 7.73
N ARG A 175 4.98 3.11 7.11
CA ARG A 175 4.60 3.15 5.70
C ARG A 175 3.08 3.26 5.53
N ILE A 176 2.66 4.17 4.66
CA ILE A 176 1.25 4.44 4.32
C ILE A 176 1.05 4.09 2.85
N THR A 177 0.06 3.24 2.55
CA THR A 177 -0.22 2.73 1.20
C THR A 177 -1.65 3.08 0.82
N PRO A 178 -1.87 4.21 0.10
CA PRO A 178 -3.19 4.64 -0.35
C PRO A 178 -3.60 3.94 -1.66
N VAL A 179 -4.82 3.44 -1.72
CA VAL A 179 -5.42 2.85 -2.93
C VAL A 179 -6.88 3.27 -3.06
N ALA A 180 -7.29 3.69 -4.25
CA ALA A 180 -8.68 4.00 -4.55
C ALA A 180 -9.28 2.88 -5.41
N PHE A 181 -10.54 2.53 -5.15
CA PHE A 181 -11.30 1.51 -5.86
C PHE A 181 -12.55 2.12 -6.45
N ALA A 182 -13.02 1.60 -7.58
CA ALA A 182 -14.37 1.87 -8.03
C ALA A 182 -15.37 1.18 -7.09
N ALA A 183 -16.44 1.88 -6.73
CA ALA A 183 -17.47 1.40 -5.82
C ALA A 183 -18.88 1.61 -6.43
N PRO A 184 -19.90 0.84 -6.01
CA PRO A 184 -21.28 1.07 -6.40
C PRO A 184 -21.82 2.39 -5.81
N ASN A 185 -22.91 2.91 -6.37
CA ASN A 185 -23.59 4.09 -5.82
C ASN A 185 -24.28 3.82 -4.47
N SER A 186 -24.54 2.55 -4.15
CA SER A 186 -25.24 2.14 -2.92
C SER A 186 -24.37 2.27 -1.66
N GLY A 187 -23.04 2.38 -1.80
CA GLY A 187 -22.10 2.20 -0.68
C GLY A 187 -22.05 0.76 -0.18
N GLY A 188 -21.48 0.55 1.00
CA GLY A 188 -21.41 -0.74 1.70
C GLY A 188 -20.21 -1.61 1.33
N MET A 189 -19.39 -1.16 0.37
CA MET A 189 -18.19 -1.88 -0.06
C MET A 189 -17.11 -1.90 1.02
N TRP A 190 -17.03 -0.86 1.88
CA TRP A 190 -16.14 -0.91 3.04
C TRP A 190 -16.59 -1.94 4.07
N GLU A 191 -17.90 -2.09 4.29
CA GLU A 191 -18.43 -3.09 5.23
C GLU A 191 -17.98 -4.49 4.80
N GLU A 192 -18.33 -4.89 3.57
CA GLU A 192 -17.92 -6.17 3.00
C GLU A 192 -16.39 -6.35 3.02
N SER A 193 -15.64 -5.37 2.51
CA SER A 193 -14.18 -5.48 2.42
C SER A 193 -13.51 -5.58 3.79
N SER A 194 -14.02 -4.89 4.81
CA SER A 194 -13.38 -4.90 6.14
C SER A 194 -13.65 -6.20 6.89
N ASP A 195 -14.80 -6.85 6.67
CA ASP A 195 -15.06 -8.20 7.17
C ASP A 195 -14.18 -9.25 6.47
N GLU A 196 -14.03 -9.18 5.13
CA GLU A 196 -13.12 -10.08 4.41
C GLU A 196 -11.66 -9.92 4.84
N ILE A 197 -11.21 -8.68 5.06
CA ILE A 197 -9.83 -8.40 5.48
C ILE A 197 -9.56 -8.96 6.88
N ILE A 198 -10.46 -8.75 7.84
CA ILE A 198 -10.24 -9.23 9.21
C ILE A 198 -10.26 -10.77 9.26
N GLU A 199 -11.16 -11.41 8.50
CA GLU A 199 -11.20 -12.87 8.35
C GLU A 199 -9.92 -13.40 7.72
N GLY A 200 -9.41 -12.73 6.68
CA GLY A 200 -8.15 -13.07 6.03
C GLY A 200 -6.95 -13.00 6.99
N MET A 201 -6.81 -11.90 7.73
CA MET A 201 -5.75 -11.74 8.73
C MET A 201 -5.82 -12.84 9.80
N GLN A 202 -7.01 -13.12 10.33
CA GLN A 202 -7.20 -14.16 11.34
C GLN A 202 -6.91 -15.56 10.79
N GLY A 203 -7.31 -15.84 9.55
CA GLY A 203 -7.01 -17.09 8.84
C GLY A 203 -5.50 -17.31 8.62
N GLU A 204 -4.73 -16.23 8.46
CA GLU A 204 -3.26 -16.25 8.40
C GLU A 204 -2.59 -16.29 9.77
N GLY A 205 -3.36 -16.43 10.86
CA GLY A 205 -2.84 -16.48 12.22
C GLY A 205 -2.39 -15.13 12.78
N MET A 206 -2.78 -14.01 12.15
CA MET A 206 -2.56 -12.66 12.65
C MET A 206 -3.75 -12.22 13.51
N PRO A 207 -3.59 -12.01 14.83
CA PRO A 207 -4.65 -11.45 15.66
C PRO A 207 -5.11 -10.10 15.10
N ALA A 208 -6.38 -10.00 14.75
CA ALA A 208 -6.97 -8.79 14.19
C ALA A 208 -8.29 -8.45 14.86
N SER A 209 -8.51 -7.14 15.04
CA SER A 209 -9.71 -6.57 15.66
C SER A 209 -10.17 -5.34 14.89
N PHE A 210 -11.46 -5.01 15.01
CA PHE A 210 -11.94 -3.69 14.60
C PHE A 210 -11.66 -2.66 15.70
N GLU A 211 -11.27 -1.45 15.30
CA GLU A 211 -11.09 -0.30 16.20
C GLU A 211 -11.80 0.93 15.64
N GLU A 212 -12.08 1.91 16.51
CA GLU A 212 -12.73 3.15 16.12
C GLU A 212 -11.75 4.07 15.36
N GLY A 213 -12.20 4.60 14.23
CA GLY A 213 -11.52 5.63 13.46
C GLY A 213 -12.45 6.77 13.04
N PRO A 214 -11.90 7.85 12.44
CA PRO A 214 -12.66 9.06 12.11
C PRO A 214 -13.82 8.84 11.12
N TRP A 215 -13.71 7.82 10.26
CA TRP A 215 -14.71 7.48 9.23
C TRP A 215 -15.50 6.21 9.55
N GLY A 216 -15.38 5.66 10.77
CA GLY A 216 -16.02 4.41 11.17
C GLY A 216 -14.99 3.38 11.62
N ARG A 217 -15.31 2.10 11.44
CA ARG A 217 -14.42 1.01 11.86
C ARG A 217 -13.16 0.95 11.01
N GLU A 218 -12.04 0.67 11.66
CA GLU A 218 -10.76 0.37 11.04
C GLU A 218 -10.34 -1.04 11.41
N VAL A 219 -9.66 -1.74 10.50
CA VAL A 219 -9.11 -3.08 10.79
C VAL A 219 -7.72 -2.91 11.38
N VAL A 220 -7.43 -3.55 12.51
CA VAL A 220 -6.12 -3.53 13.16
C VAL A 220 -5.63 -4.95 13.38
N GLY A 221 -4.65 -5.35 12.57
CA GLY A 221 -3.90 -6.60 12.69
C GLY A 221 -2.61 -6.39 13.46
N ARG A 222 -2.29 -7.31 14.37
CA ARG A 222 -1.08 -7.27 15.20
C ARG A 222 -0.18 -8.45 14.83
N GLY A 223 0.90 -8.16 14.12
CA GLY A 223 1.90 -9.15 13.71
C GLY A 223 3.16 -9.10 14.55
N GLU A 224 4.06 -10.07 14.32
CA GLU A 224 5.38 -10.10 14.96
C GLU A 224 6.21 -8.86 14.62
N ASN A 225 6.15 -8.42 13.36
CA ASN A 225 6.96 -7.32 12.83
C ASN A 225 6.34 -5.92 13.00
N GLY A 226 5.20 -5.81 13.67
CA GLY A 226 4.52 -4.54 13.90
C GLY A 226 3.01 -4.61 13.75
N ILE A 227 2.40 -3.44 13.55
CA ILE A 227 0.95 -3.27 13.46
C ILE A 227 0.56 -2.92 12.03
N ILE A 228 -0.48 -3.59 11.54
CA ILE A 228 -1.15 -3.24 10.29
C ILE A 228 -2.51 -2.63 10.64
N ARG A 229 -2.74 -1.38 10.24
CA ARG A 229 -4.05 -0.71 10.35
C ARG A 229 -4.57 -0.41 8.96
N ILE A 230 -5.85 -0.68 8.70
CA ILE A 230 -6.49 -0.41 7.41
C ILE A 230 -7.71 0.46 7.64
N VAL A 231 -7.67 1.64 7.04
CA VAL A 231 -8.75 2.63 7.05
C VAL A 231 -9.47 2.56 5.71
N GLY A 232 -10.80 2.57 5.73
CA GLY A 232 -11.61 2.67 4.53
C GLY A 232 -12.58 3.84 4.62
N VAL A 233 -12.69 4.61 3.54
CA VAL A 233 -13.64 5.72 3.43
C VAL A 233 -14.36 5.65 2.09
N GLU A 234 -15.68 5.65 2.14
CA GLU A 234 -16.52 5.63 0.94
C GLU A 234 -16.89 7.05 0.51
N GLY A 235 -16.97 7.24 -0.80
CA GLY A 235 -17.51 8.44 -1.41
C GLY A 235 -18.25 8.14 -2.72
N PRO A 236 -18.58 9.15 -3.52
CA PRO A 236 -19.40 8.99 -4.72
C PRO A 236 -18.77 8.05 -5.77
N ARG A 237 -19.19 6.77 -5.76
CA ARG A 237 -18.73 5.70 -6.68
C ARG A 237 -17.27 5.28 -6.47
N TRP A 238 -16.70 5.55 -5.31
CA TRP A 238 -15.34 5.13 -4.98
C TRP A 238 -15.20 4.72 -3.51
N LEU A 239 -14.24 3.85 -3.25
CA LEU A 239 -13.77 3.49 -1.92
C LEU A 239 -12.29 3.85 -1.84
N TYR A 240 -11.90 4.64 -0.85
CA TYR A 240 -10.51 4.96 -0.56
C TYR A 240 -10.03 4.11 0.61
N ARG A 241 -9.04 3.26 0.37
CA ARG A 241 -8.44 2.39 1.38
C ARG A 241 -7.00 2.80 1.63
N VAL A 242 -6.64 2.92 2.90
CA VAL A 242 -5.28 3.28 3.32
C VAL A 242 -4.76 2.23 4.29
N THR A 243 -3.71 1.53 3.87
CA THR A 243 -3.02 0.53 4.69
C THR A 243 -1.79 1.15 5.35
N LEU A 244 -1.67 0.94 6.65
CA LEU A 244 -0.66 1.49 7.54
C LEU A 244 0.16 0.34 8.07
N ALA A 245 1.46 0.36 7.85
CA ALA A 245 2.40 -0.59 8.42
C ALA A 245 3.35 0.17 9.36
N ALA A 246 3.13 0.03 10.67
CA ALA A 246 3.93 0.65 11.72
C ALA A 246 4.83 -0.37 12.42
N PRO A 247 6.10 -0.06 12.68
CA PRO A 247 6.90 -0.82 13.65
C PRO A 247 6.36 -0.56 15.06
N HIS A 248 6.51 -1.55 15.95
CA HIS A 248 6.02 -1.44 17.33
C HIS A 248 6.45 -0.14 18.03
N GLY A 249 5.50 0.48 18.73
CA GLY A 249 5.63 1.76 19.40
C GLY A 249 5.42 3.00 18.52
N LYS A 250 5.10 2.84 17.22
CA LYS A 250 4.87 3.97 16.30
C LYS A 250 3.45 4.07 15.74
N GLU A 251 2.64 3.06 16.01
CA GLU A 251 1.28 2.84 15.50
C GLU A 251 0.35 4.04 15.68
N ASP A 252 0.28 4.62 16.88
CA ASP A 252 -0.60 5.77 17.12
C ASP A 252 -0.14 7.01 16.33
N GLN A 253 1.17 7.24 16.24
CA GLN A 253 1.75 8.37 15.49
C GLN A 253 1.51 8.20 13.98
N LEU A 254 1.65 6.97 13.47
CA LEU A 254 1.37 6.67 12.07
C LEU A 254 -0.14 6.78 11.76
N ALA A 255 -1.00 6.34 12.67
CA ALA A 255 -2.45 6.46 12.52
C ALA A 255 -2.89 7.93 12.49
N GLU A 256 -2.41 8.75 13.42
CA GLU A 256 -2.69 10.19 13.44
C GLU A 256 -2.23 10.88 12.15
N LEU A 257 -0.99 10.62 11.72
CA LEU A 257 -0.47 11.16 10.47
C LEU A 257 -1.27 10.67 9.25
N ALA A 258 -1.70 9.41 9.24
CA ALA A 258 -2.50 8.88 8.15
C ALA A 258 -3.89 9.49 8.10
N HIS A 259 -4.54 9.70 9.24
CA HIS A 259 -5.81 10.39 9.29
C HIS A 259 -5.67 11.83 8.78
N GLU A 260 -4.58 12.52 9.11
CA GLU A 260 -4.26 13.83 8.54
C GLU A 260 -4.13 13.81 7.02
N ILE A 261 -3.47 12.78 6.47
CA ILE A 261 -3.32 12.57 5.03
C ILE A 261 -4.68 12.31 4.39
N ILE A 262 -5.42 11.33 4.91
CA ILE A 262 -6.73 10.92 4.38
C ILE A 262 -7.69 12.11 4.35
N ALA A 263 -7.72 12.88 5.44
CA ALA A 263 -8.51 14.09 5.55
C ALA A 263 -8.19 15.14 4.47
N ARG A 264 -6.98 15.13 3.90
CA ARG A 264 -6.52 16.09 2.89
C ARG A 264 -6.42 15.50 1.47
N SER A 265 -6.74 14.22 1.30
CA SER A 265 -6.71 13.52 0.01
C SER A 265 -7.90 13.87 -0.86
N PHE A 266 -7.70 13.76 -2.18
CA PHE A 266 -8.75 13.92 -3.20
C PHE A 266 -8.79 12.68 -4.08
N ILE A 267 -9.97 12.12 -4.27
CA ILE A 267 -10.18 10.90 -5.04
C ILE A 267 -10.89 11.24 -6.35
N TYR A 268 -10.32 10.79 -7.47
CA TYR A 268 -10.81 11.04 -8.81
C TYR A 268 -11.29 9.72 -9.40
N ARG A 269 -12.61 9.51 -9.37
CA ARG A 269 -13.23 8.32 -9.98
C ARG A 269 -13.24 8.44 -11.50
N GLY A 270 -13.34 9.67 -12.00
CA GLY A 270 -13.44 9.97 -13.41
C GLY A 270 -14.72 9.43 -14.05
N THR A 271 -14.73 9.45 -15.37
CA THR A 271 -15.88 9.06 -16.21
C THR A 271 -15.70 7.68 -16.86
N SER A 272 -14.47 7.16 -16.90
CA SER A 272 -14.17 5.88 -17.52
C SER A 272 -14.88 4.72 -16.80
N PRO A 273 -15.42 3.74 -17.55
CA PRO A 273 -16.05 2.57 -16.96
C PRO A 273 -14.98 1.72 -16.25
N VAL A 274 -15.19 1.46 -14.97
CA VAL A 274 -14.36 0.59 -14.13
C VAL A 274 -15.33 -0.19 -13.26
N LEU A 275 -15.21 -1.53 -13.26
CA LEU A 275 -16.06 -2.40 -12.47
C LEU A 275 -15.86 -2.11 -10.97
N ALA A 276 -16.96 -2.12 -10.21
CA ALA A 276 -16.87 -2.04 -8.75
C ALA A 276 -15.98 -3.18 -8.22
N GLY A 277 -15.17 -2.91 -7.19
CA GLY A 277 -14.15 -3.86 -6.73
C GLY A 277 -12.77 -3.62 -7.31
N ASN A 278 -12.67 -3.10 -8.54
CA ASN A 278 -11.37 -2.91 -9.19
C ASN A 278 -10.69 -1.63 -8.70
N SER A 279 -9.36 -1.69 -8.54
CA SER A 279 -8.55 -0.51 -8.23
C SER A 279 -8.62 0.50 -9.38
N LEU A 280 -8.70 1.78 -9.03
CA LEU A 280 -8.59 2.85 -10.00
C LEU A 280 -7.15 2.94 -10.51
N PRO A 281 -6.94 3.30 -11.80
CA PRO A 281 -5.60 3.42 -12.36
C PRO A 281 -4.74 4.42 -11.60
N VAL A 282 -3.45 4.08 -11.44
CA VAL A 282 -2.44 4.96 -10.88
C VAL A 282 -1.53 5.44 -12.01
N GLU A 283 -1.33 6.75 -12.10
CA GLU A 283 -0.42 7.38 -13.03
C GLU A 283 0.80 7.90 -12.27
N LEU A 284 2.00 7.65 -12.78
CA LEU A 284 3.20 8.30 -12.22
C LEU A 284 3.31 9.72 -12.77
N PRO A 285 3.51 10.73 -11.89
CA PRO A 285 3.85 12.07 -12.35
C PRO A 285 5.09 12.03 -13.25
N ALA A 286 5.06 12.78 -14.34
CA ALA A 286 6.16 12.85 -15.31
C ALA A 286 7.50 13.23 -14.64
N GLN A 287 7.47 14.08 -13.62
CA GLN A 287 8.64 14.49 -12.86
C GLN A 287 9.25 13.32 -12.10
N LEU A 288 8.42 12.49 -11.44
CA LEU A 288 8.89 11.32 -10.71
C LEU A 288 9.39 10.24 -11.68
N ALA A 289 8.68 10.02 -12.79
CA ALA A 289 9.12 9.14 -13.87
C ALA A 289 10.50 9.55 -14.43
N ALA A 290 10.72 10.85 -14.65
CA ALA A 290 12.00 11.37 -15.14
C ALA A 290 13.14 11.16 -14.12
N GLN A 291 12.89 11.39 -12.82
CA GLN A 291 13.87 11.14 -11.77
C GLN A 291 14.24 9.65 -11.68
N LEU A 292 13.26 8.76 -11.75
CA LEU A 292 13.49 7.31 -11.75
C LEU A 292 14.33 6.88 -12.97
N GLN A 293 14.04 7.42 -14.15
CA GLN A 293 14.82 7.16 -15.37
C GLN A 293 16.28 7.64 -15.23
N GLN A 294 16.50 8.81 -14.62
CA GLN A 294 17.85 9.33 -14.38
C GLN A 294 18.63 8.47 -13.38
N ALA A 295 18.01 8.04 -12.28
CA ALA A 295 18.64 7.16 -11.29
C ALA A 295 19.05 5.81 -11.90
N MET A 296 18.19 5.20 -12.72
CA MET A 296 18.50 3.95 -13.43
C MET A 296 19.65 4.12 -14.43
N ALA A 297 19.68 5.22 -15.18
CA ALA A 297 20.75 5.49 -16.14
C ALA A 297 22.12 5.67 -15.45
N GLN A 298 22.14 6.31 -14.27
CA GLN A 298 23.36 6.46 -13.47
C GLN A 298 23.89 5.12 -12.95
N GLN A 299 23.02 4.24 -12.45
CA GLN A 299 23.41 2.89 -12.01
C GLN A 299 23.99 2.06 -13.18
N GLN A 300 23.39 2.15 -14.37
CA GLN A 300 23.91 1.45 -15.55
C GLN A 300 25.29 1.96 -15.98
N GLN A 301 25.56 3.26 -15.86
CA GLN A 301 26.86 3.83 -16.18
C GLN A 301 27.93 3.47 -15.15
N GLN A 302 27.59 3.41 -13.86
CA GLN A 302 28.50 2.95 -12.81
C GLN A 302 28.92 1.49 -13.02
N ASN A 303 27.97 0.61 -13.40
CA ASN A 303 28.28 -0.78 -13.71
C ASN A 303 29.11 -0.95 -14.99
N GLN A 304 29.01 -0.04 -15.96
CA GLN A 304 29.80 -0.07 -17.20
C GLN A 304 31.19 0.58 -17.07
N GLY A 305 31.39 1.47 -16.09
CA GLY A 305 32.69 2.09 -15.79
C GLY A 305 33.64 1.20 -14.98
N GLN A 306 33.14 0.13 -14.36
CA GLN A 306 33.92 -0.91 -13.69
C GLN A 306 34.21 -2.09 -14.65
N THR A 307 34.59 -1.84 -15.91
CA THR A 307 35.30 -2.86 -16.67
C THR A 307 36.68 -3.05 -16.03
N PRO A 308 37.04 -4.25 -15.52
CA PRO A 308 38.31 -4.46 -14.84
C PRO A 308 39.44 -4.31 -15.87
N ASN A 309 40.29 -3.32 -15.66
CA ASN A 309 41.55 -3.16 -16.37
C ASN A 309 42.43 -4.36 -16.00
N THR A 310 42.33 -5.45 -16.76
CA THR A 310 43.12 -6.67 -16.54
C THR A 310 44.42 -6.52 -17.33
N ASN A 311 45.51 -6.28 -16.60
CA ASN A 311 46.88 -6.22 -17.08
C ASN A 311 47.53 -7.60 -17.02
#